data_AF-M0ESV7-F1
#
_entry.id   AF-M0ESV7-F1
#
_cell.length_a   1.000
_cell.length_b   1.000
_cell.length_c   1.000
_cell.angle_alpha   90.00
_cell.angle_beta   90.00
_cell.angle_gamma   90.00
#
_symmetry.space_group_name_H-M   'P 1'
#
loop_
_entity.id
_entity.type
_entity.pdbx_description
1 polymer ?
#
loop_
_entity_poly.entity_id
_entity_poly.type
_entity_poly.pdbx_seq_one_letter_code
_entity_poly.pdbx_strand_id
1 'polypeptide(L)'
;MLSANATWDTLLKKELNRYARFDITGPFVAQLTGLVRLRWKTNPWGVVPGREPPKFHTEEILNTYGSTAPNYGDNDELIHVPDETLANTGSIAHHGHVQSIVDIFTEGGDEIYEITQNSKSLPDIELHTETGEISTIPLTVDASYVSVEAELHNKTKASTTLVNADRAYAMGRHVIFVYDSRKSAKRGFSHLSQPYNDNLSDRDDGGVRLYNRTRPVRCPDDRIPVMKGSTTTTWELFGRDRIVARVNGERIAGGAPGGDVGEFSWDTHFYQEVDGVHRVEDADGAVIETYNEPETLNSEWTRIPLPHIPICGNYLHFATVAYRTGAGGIDVYSDFPDWDTPDSAGKMKRHRGCLETFTEQLMCEREDTRISSGALQTWAQHYYTAASAHDTPPGSIIVQALPDEIKDAKKGGTNNRNPHYPGYDWVIPPEIDTPHRPGVEEGLTDLSETLTETSVADVEIDTDEAE
;
A
#
# COMPACT_ATOMS: atom_id res chain seq x y z
N MET A 1 -23.12 4.67 27.76
CA MET A 1 -23.47 5.92 28.46
C MET A 1 -22.69 5.93 29.77
N LEU A 2 -21.66 6.77 29.92
CA LEU A 2 -20.91 6.92 31.18
C LEU A 2 -21.74 7.81 32.11
N SER A 3 -22.35 7.24 33.14
CA SER A 3 -22.94 8.02 34.24
C SER A 3 -21.94 8.10 35.38
N ALA A 4 -21.31 9.26 35.56
CA ALA A 4 -20.50 9.54 36.75
C ALA A 4 -21.34 10.39 37.71
N ASN A 5 -21.61 9.87 38.91
CA ASN A 5 -22.20 10.68 39.97
C ASN A 5 -21.05 11.34 40.73
N ALA A 6 -20.79 12.62 40.44
CA ALA A 6 -19.85 13.44 41.20
C ALA A 6 -20.53 13.89 42.50
N THR A 7 -20.71 12.96 43.45
CA THR A 7 -21.15 13.35 44.79
C THR A 7 -20.09 14.24 45.42
N TRP A 8 -20.48 15.49 45.68
CA TRP A 8 -19.64 16.52 46.29
C TRP A 8 -19.31 16.17 47.73
N ASP A 9 -18.21 15.48 47.96
CA ASP A 9 -17.71 15.27 49.31
C ASP A 9 -17.03 16.55 49.83
N THR A 10 -17.70 17.23 50.75
CA THR A 10 -17.20 18.46 51.39
C THR A 10 -15.87 18.27 52.11
N LEU A 11 -15.51 17.04 52.48
CA LEU A 11 -14.24 16.72 53.15
C LEU A 11 -13.03 16.94 52.21
N LEU A 12 -13.13 16.51 50.95
CA LEU A 12 -12.05 16.59 49.95
C LEU A 12 -11.64 18.05 49.65
N LYS A 13 -12.61 18.98 49.65
CA LYS A 13 -12.35 20.40 49.40
C LYS A 13 -11.82 21.12 50.64
N LYS A 14 -12.41 20.88 51.82
CA LYS A 14 -12.09 21.65 53.03
C LYS A 14 -10.80 21.20 53.72
N GLU A 15 -10.47 19.92 53.70
CA GLU A 15 -9.32 19.39 54.45
C GLU A 15 -8.10 19.08 53.59
N LEU A 16 -8.30 18.67 52.33
CA LEU A 16 -7.22 18.15 51.48
C LEU A 16 -6.95 19.01 50.24
N ASN A 17 -7.78 20.02 49.95
CA ASN A 17 -7.73 20.86 48.75
C ASN A 17 -7.64 20.05 47.44
N ARG A 18 -8.44 18.98 47.30
CA ARG A 18 -8.45 18.09 46.12
C ARG A 18 -9.83 18.07 45.43
N TYR A 19 -9.84 17.76 44.13
CA TYR A 19 -11.07 17.53 43.36
C TYR A 19 -11.76 16.21 43.76
N ALA A 20 -13.06 16.12 43.48
CA ALA A 20 -13.82 14.88 43.59
C ALA A 20 -13.17 13.78 42.73
N ARG A 21 -13.03 12.58 43.28
CA ARG A 21 -12.46 11.43 42.58
C ARG A 21 -13.56 10.59 41.97
N PHE A 22 -13.29 10.00 40.81
CA PHE A 22 -14.06 8.90 40.26
C PHE A 22 -13.08 7.84 39.78
N ASP A 23 -13.40 6.58 40.05
CA ASP A 23 -12.56 5.46 39.64
C ASP A 23 -12.86 5.10 38.19
N ILE A 24 -11.80 4.85 37.44
CA ILE A 24 -11.88 4.38 36.05
C ILE A 24 -11.20 3.03 36.02
N THR A 25 -11.96 1.99 35.69
CA THR A 25 -11.39 0.64 35.56
C THR A 25 -10.66 0.52 34.22
N GLY A 26 -9.61 -0.32 34.17
CA GLY A 26 -8.70 -0.46 33.02
C GLY A 26 -9.35 -0.48 31.63
N PRO A 27 -10.46 -1.21 31.40
CA PRO A 27 -11.13 -1.27 30.09
C PRO A 27 -11.71 0.07 29.61
N PHE A 28 -12.03 1.00 30.52
CA PHE A 28 -12.63 2.30 30.18
C PHE A 28 -11.59 3.42 30.03
N VAL A 29 -10.31 3.15 30.30
CA VAL A 29 -9.23 4.13 30.15
C VAL A 29 -9.06 4.56 28.70
N ALA A 30 -9.11 3.61 27.75
CA ALA A 30 -9.01 3.91 26.32
C ALA A 30 -10.18 4.77 25.79
N GLN A 31 -11.38 4.60 26.36
CA GLN A 31 -12.54 5.41 26.00
C GLN A 31 -12.44 6.84 26.59
N LEU A 32 -11.89 6.97 27.79
CA LEU A 32 -11.61 8.28 28.39
C LEU A 32 -10.52 9.03 27.61
N THR A 33 -9.42 8.38 27.24
CA THR A 33 -8.34 9.01 26.46
C THR A 33 -8.77 9.39 25.05
N GLY A 34 -9.72 8.65 24.44
CA GLY A 34 -10.36 9.04 23.18
C GLY A 34 -11.27 10.27 23.28
N LEU A 35 -11.90 10.49 24.44
CA LEU A 35 -12.76 11.66 24.71
C LEU A 35 -11.95 12.88 25.17
N VAL A 36 -10.87 12.68 25.92
CA VAL A 36 -9.95 13.73 26.35
C VAL A 36 -8.88 13.91 25.27
N ARG A 37 -9.27 14.50 24.14
CA ARG A 37 -8.29 14.97 23.14
C ARG A 37 -7.46 16.08 23.80
N LEU A 38 -6.14 15.90 23.90
CA LEU A 38 -5.20 16.93 24.34
C LEU A 38 -5.13 18.06 23.28
N ARG A 39 -6.18 18.87 23.17
CA ARG A 39 -6.28 20.04 22.29
C ARG A 39 -5.90 21.33 23.02
N TRP A 40 -4.84 21.33 23.82
CA TRP A 40 -4.43 22.54 24.53
C TRP A 40 -2.98 22.88 24.16
N LYS A 41 -2.84 23.87 23.27
CA LYS A 41 -1.54 24.45 22.86
C LYS A 41 -0.84 25.18 24.03
N THR A 42 -1.60 25.54 25.07
CA THR A 42 -1.13 26.11 26.35
C THR A 42 -1.86 25.45 27.51
N ASN A 43 -1.15 25.21 28.62
CA ASN A 43 -1.70 24.56 29.82
C ASN A 43 -2.97 25.30 30.33
N PRO A 44 -4.17 24.67 30.29
CA PRO A 44 -5.43 25.32 30.70
C PRO A 44 -5.45 25.72 32.17
N TRP A 45 -4.58 25.13 33.00
CA TRP A 45 -4.48 25.46 34.42
C TRP A 45 -3.64 26.72 34.68
N GLY A 46 -2.86 27.18 33.69
CA GLY A 46 -2.02 28.38 33.79
C GLY A 46 -2.81 29.70 33.86
N VAL A 47 -4.08 29.68 33.46
CA VAL A 47 -4.97 30.86 33.47
C VAL A 47 -5.93 30.92 34.67
N VAL A 48 -5.85 29.96 35.60
CA VAL A 48 -6.72 29.91 36.78
C VAL A 48 -5.95 30.38 38.02
N PRO A 49 -6.23 31.60 38.56
CA PRO A 49 -5.46 32.15 39.68
C PRO A 49 -5.54 31.28 40.93
N GLY A 50 -4.37 30.96 41.50
CA GLY A 50 -4.25 30.22 42.77
C GLY A 50 -4.45 28.70 42.67
N ARG A 51 -4.39 28.10 41.47
CA ARG A 51 -4.52 26.64 41.29
C ARG A 51 -3.37 26.05 40.47
N GLU A 52 -2.79 24.97 40.97
CA GLU A 52 -1.81 24.16 40.23
C GLU A 52 -2.49 23.11 39.34
N PRO A 53 -1.84 22.67 38.24
CA PRO A 53 -2.33 21.57 37.42
C PRO A 53 -2.48 20.26 38.24
N PRO A 54 -3.43 19.39 37.88
CA PRO A 54 -3.63 18.12 38.56
C PRO A 54 -2.38 17.24 38.42
N LYS A 55 -1.94 16.64 39.53
CA LYS A 55 -0.84 15.68 39.58
C LYS A 55 -1.41 14.28 39.51
N PHE A 56 -1.00 13.51 38.49
CA PHE A 56 -1.35 12.10 38.38
C PHE A 56 -0.42 11.30 39.29
N HIS A 57 -1.01 10.41 40.08
CA HIS A 57 -0.27 9.47 40.91
C HIS A 57 -0.63 8.05 40.47
N THR A 58 0.33 7.35 39.89
CA THR A 58 0.23 5.91 39.61
C THR A 58 0.85 5.16 40.78
N GLU A 59 0.07 4.35 41.48
CA GLU A 59 0.60 3.38 42.44
C GLU A 59 0.96 2.10 41.68
N GLU A 60 2.19 1.65 41.84
CA GLU A 60 2.69 0.40 41.25
C GLU A 60 1.95 -0.77 41.91
N ILE A 61 1.07 -1.44 41.16
CA ILE A 61 0.45 -2.68 41.63
C ILE A 61 1.55 -3.75 41.61
N LEU A 62 1.97 -4.17 42.81
CA LEU A 62 2.95 -5.22 43.05
C LEU A 62 2.73 -6.44 42.14
N ASN A 63 3.69 -6.65 41.24
CA ASN A 63 3.86 -7.83 40.40
C ASN A 63 3.88 -9.12 41.24
N THR A 64 2.71 -9.75 41.42
CA THR A 64 2.62 -11.11 41.96
C THR A 64 1.49 -11.90 41.30
N TYR A 65 1.45 -11.94 39.98
CA TYR A 65 0.91 -13.07 39.24
C TYR A 65 1.88 -13.40 38.11
N GLY A 66 2.32 -14.66 38.07
CA GLY A 66 3.47 -15.11 37.30
C GLY A 66 3.39 -14.76 35.82
N SER A 67 4.57 -14.52 35.25
CA SER A 67 4.89 -14.54 33.82
C SER A 67 3.77 -15.13 32.96
N THR A 68 2.87 -14.27 32.50
CA THR A 68 2.19 -14.47 31.24
C THR A 68 2.84 -13.50 30.29
N ALA A 69 3.80 -14.02 29.52
CA ALA A 69 4.05 -13.46 28.20
C ALA A 69 2.68 -13.23 27.55
N PRO A 70 2.41 -12.08 26.92
CA PRO A 70 1.22 -11.96 26.10
C PRO A 70 1.33 -12.99 24.98
N ASN A 71 0.76 -14.17 25.22
CA ASN A 71 0.39 -15.08 24.17
C ASN A 71 -0.67 -14.35 23.36
N TYR A 72 -0.32 -14.02 22.12
CA TYR A 72 -1.32 -13.79 21.09
C TYR A 72 -2.23 -15.02 21.10
N GLY A 73 -3.49 -14.81 21.51
CA GLY A 73 -4.48 -15.87 21.49
C GLY A 73 -4.76 -16.25 20.05
N ASP A 74 -4.22 -17.38 19.61
CA ASP A 74 -4.94 -18.30 18.74
C ASP A 74 -6.20 -18.71 19.50
N ASN A 75 -7.37 -18.24 19.03
CA ASN A 75 -8.62 -18.96 19.14
C ASN A 75 -9.62 -18.36 18.15
N ASP A 76 -10.05 -19.22 17.22
CA ASP A 76 -11.26 -19.10 16.44
C ASP A 76 -12.44 -18.80 17.38
N GLU A 77 -13.02 -17.61 17.29
CA GLU A 77 -14.44 -17.38 17.58
C GLU A 77 -14.88 -16.08 16.92
N LEU A 78 -15.72 -16.22 15.88
CA LEU A 78 -16.37 -15.16 15.13
C LEU A 78 -17.19 -14.27 16.07
N ILE A 79 -16.66 -13.12 16.44
CA ILE A 79 -17.46 -12.02 17.00
C ILE A 79 -17.99 -11.21 15.81
N HIS A 80 -19.27 -11.39 15.51
CA HIS A 80 -20.03 -10.53 14.60
C HIS A 80 -19.98 -9.09 15.10
N VAL A 81 -19.29 -8.22 14.37
CA VAL A 81 -19.35 -6.75 14.54
C VAL A 81 -20.41 -6.23 13.55
N PRO A 82 -21.32 -5.31 13.96
CA PRO A 82 -22.34 -4.76 13.07
C PRO A 82 -21.74 -3.95 11.92
N ASP A 83 -22.27 -4.14 10.72
CA ASP A 83 -21.94 -3.44 9.47
C ASP A 83 -22.39 -1.97 9.48
N GLU A 84 -21.59 -1.10 10.09
CA GLU A 84 -21.58 0.34 9.74
C GLU A 84 -20.15 0.88 9.66
N THR A 85 -19.22 0.05 9.18
CA THR A 85 -17.90 0.54 8.71
C THR A 85 -17.96 0.66 7.21
N LEU A 86 -17.72 1.86 6.68
CA LEU A 86 -17.38 2.02 5.26
C LEU A 86 -16.27 1.01 4.97
N ALA A 87 -16.34 0.29 3.85
CA ALA A 87 -15.42 -0.82 3.54
C ALA A 87 -13.91 -0.46 3.55
N ASN A 88 -13.57 0.82 3.71
CA ASN A 88 -12.22 1.36 3.82
C ASN A 88 -11.75 1.62 5.27
N THR A 89 -12.62 1.52 6.29
CA THR A 89 -12.21 1.69 7.69
C THR A 89 -11.60 0.37 8.17
N GLY A 90 -10.27 0.31 8.26
CA GLY A 90 -9.53 -0.89 8.65
C GLY A 90 -9.94 -1.48 10.01
N SER A 91 -9.44 -2.65 10.36
CA SER A 91 -9.72 -3.25 11.68
C SER A 91 -9.19 -2.38 12.83
N ILE A 92 -9.66 -2.59 14.07
CA ILE A 92 -9.13 -1.90 15.26
C ILE A 92 -7.61 -2.07 15.37
N ALA A 93 -7.11 -3.25 15.00
CA ALA A 93 -5.67 -3.52 14.99
C ALA A 93 -4.93 -2.70 13.92
N HIS A 94 -5.54 -2.48 12.75
CA HIS A 94 -4.97 -1.63 11.70
C HIS A 94 -4.91 -0.16 12.14
N HIS A 95 -5.98 0.36 12.76
CA HIS A 95 -5.96 1.72 13.33
C HIS A 95 -4.87 1.89 14.41
N GLY A 96 -4.71 0.89 15.29
CA GLY A 96 -3.64 0.91 16.29
C GLY A 96 -2.24 0.89 15.66
N HIS A 97 -2.07 0.20 14.53
CA HIS A 97 -0.82 0.19 13.77
C HIS A 97 -0.56 1.54 13.11
N VAL A 98 -1.57 2.13 12.44
CA VAL A 98 -1.53 3.49 11.86
C VAL A 98 -1.09 4.52 12.90
N GLN A 99 -1.77 4.58 14.06
CA GLN A 99 -1.42 5.53 15.12
C GLN A 99 0.02 5.34 15.60
N SER A 100 0.45 4.08 15.77
CA SER A 100 1.83 3.81 16.21
C SER A 100 2.89 4.29 15.22
N ILE A 101 2.59 4.27 13.91
CA ILE A 101 3.48 4.80 12.87
C ILE A 101 3.54 6.32 12.99
N VAL A 102 2.39 6.98 13.08
CA VAL A 102 2.31 8.45 13.25
C VAL A 102 3.09 8.90 14.47
N ASP A 103 2.93 8.22 15.61
CA ASP A 103 3.64 8.55 16.85
C ASP A 103 5.17 8.43 16.67
N ILE A 104 5.66 7.31 16.11
CA ILE A 104 7.10 7.08 15.91
C ILE A 104 7.72 8.12 14.98
N PHE A 105 7.06 8.43 13.87
CA PHE A 105 7.57 9.42 12.92
C PHE A 105 7.53 10.84 13.50
N THR A 106 6.47 11.19 14.23
CA THR A 106 6.36 12.48 14.92
C THR A 106 7.45 12.63 15.98
N GLU A 107 7.72 11.59 16.77
CA GLU A 107 8.80 11.55 17.77
C GLU A 107 10.19 11.64 17.12
N GLY A 108 10.34 11.10 15.91
CA GLY A 108 11.53 11.22 15.07
C GLY A 108 11.74 12.61 14.46
N GLY A 109 10.76 13.50 14.58
CA GLY A 109 10.82 14.88 14.09
C GLY A 109 10.22 15.09 12.70
N ASP A 110 9.53 14.09 12.13
CA ASP A 110 8.88 14.20 10.83
C ASP A 110 7.48 14.84 10.93
N GLU A 111 7.10 15.57 9.89
CA GLU A 111 5.76 16.13 9.72
C GLU A 111 4.86 15.08 9.05
N ILE A 112 3.99 14.43 9.84
CA ILE A 112 3.21 13.28 9.40
C ILE A 112 1.77 13.33 9.92
N TYR A 113 0.82 12.91 9.08
CA TYR A 113 -0.62 13.01 9.36
C TYR A 113 -1.38 11.77 8.91
N GLU A 114 -2.27 11.27 9.76
CA GLU A 114 -3.27 10.27 9.36
C GLU A 114 -4.28 10.88 8.39
N ILE A 115 -4.59 10.19 7.30
CA ILE A 115 -5.56 10.63 6.32
C ILE A 115 -6.94 10.06 6.67
N THR A 116 -7.93 10.96 6.77
CA THR A 116 -9.32 10.55 6.95
C THR A 116 -9.82 9.86 5.68
N GLN A 117 -10.10 8.56 5.80
CA GLN A 117 -10.58 7.75 4.69
C GLN A 117 -11.98 8.20 4.24
N ASN A 118 -12.22 8.15 2.94
CA ASN A 118 -13.53 8.40 2.32
C ASN A 118 -13.78 7.34 1.22
N SER A 119 -14.75 7.58 0.33
CA SER A 119 -15.03 6.67 -0.79
C SER A 119 -13.90 6.60 -1.82
N LYS A 120 -12.98 7.57 -1.80
CA LYS A 120 -11.80 7.61 -2.66
C LYS A 120 -10.72 6.67 -2.12
N SER A 121 -9.85 6.20 -3.01
CA SER A 121 -8.69 5.40 -2.64
C SER A 121 -7.56 6.33 -2.21
N LEU A 122 -7.40 6.53 -0.90
CA LEU A 122 -6.37 7.39 -0.29
C LEU A 122 -5.31 6.56 0.44
N PRO A 123 -4.08 7.07 0.60
CA PRO A 123 -3.11 6.45 1.51
C PRO A 123 -3.62 6.48 2.95
N ASP A 124 -3.07 5.60 3.81
CA ASP A 124 -3.39 5.60 5.24
C ASP A 124 -2.88 6.88 5.92
N ILE A 125 -1.64 7.27 5.58
CA ILE A 125 -0.89 8.35 6.22
C ILE A 125 -0.16 9.17 5.13
N GLU A 126 0.01 10.47 5.36
CA GLU A 126 0.81 11.37 4.52
C GLU A 126 1.95 11.97 5.34
N LEU A 127 3.17 11.92 4.79
CA LEU A 127 4.36 12.57 5.34
C LEU A 127 4.77 13.73 4.44
N HIS A 128 5.02 14.89 5.03
CA HIS A 128 5.51 16.08 4.35
C HIS A 128 7.00 16.28 4.64
N THR A 129 7.77 16.65 3.61
CA THR A 129 9.20 16.97 3.73
C THR A 129 9.57 18.10 2.77
N GLU A 130 10.19 19.17 3.30
CA GLU A 130 10.65 20.29 2.47
C GLU A 130 11.97 20.00 1.75
N THR A 131 12.83 19.16 2.35
CA THR A 131 14.17 18.85 1.85
C THR A 131 14.23 17.52 1.11
N GLY A 132 13.16 16.73 1.17
CA GLY A 132 13.13 15.34 0.72
C GLY A 132 13.73 14.35 1.73
N GLU A 133 14.38 14.83 2.79
CA GLU A 133 14.92 13.99 3.86
C GLU A 133 13.81 13.57 4.82
N ILE A 134 13.85 12.30 5.24
CA ILE A 134 12.98 11.75 6.28
C ILE A 134 13.83 11.48 7.51
N SER A 135 13.46 12.05 8.65
CA SER A 135 14.28 12.05 9.87
C SER A 135 14.26 10.69 10.56
N THR A 136 13.12 10.00 10.52
CA THR A 136 12.91 8.73 11.23
C THR A 136 13.62 7.55 10.58
N ILE A 137 13.80 7.56 9.26
CA ILE A 137 14.42 6.47 8.49
C ILE A 137 15.46 7.04 7.52
N PRO A 138 16.56 6.33 7.19
CA PRO A 138 17.60 6.82 6.30
C PRO A 138 17.13 6.81 4.83
N LEU A 139 16.25 7.74 4.48
CA LEU A 139 15.64 7.87 3.16
C LEU A 139 15.61 9.33 2.73
N THR A 140 16.00 9.57 1.49
CA THR A 140 15.82 10.85 0.80
C THR A 140 15.00 10.60 -0.46
N VAL A 141 13.94 11.38 -0.64
CA VAL A 141 13.01 11.28 -1.76
C VAL A 141 12.98 12.57 -2.57
N ASP A 142 12.69 12.46 -3.86
CA ASP A 142 12.49 13.63 -4.74
C ASP A 142 10.99 14.01 -4.79
N ALA A 143 10.36 14.14 -3.63
CA ALA A 143 8.95 14.49 -3.49
C ALA A 143 8.69 15.20 -2.15
N SER A 144 7.88 16.27 -2.18
CA SER A 144 7.49 16.98 -0.95
C SER A 144 6.46 16.23 -0.11
N TYR A 145 5.76 15.27 -0.72
CA TYR A 145 4.78 14.43 -0.05
C TYR A 145 5.08 12.96 -0.32
N VAL A 146 5.03 12.17 0.74
CA VAL A 146 5.28 10.73 0.73
C VAL A 146 4.03 10.01 1.25
N SER A 147 3.55 9.04 0.49
CA SER A 147 2.47 8.17 0.96
C SER A 147 3.02 7.16 1.96
N VAL A 148 2.36 6.97 3.09
CA VAL A 148 2.76 5.97 4.09
C VAL A 148 1.59 4.99 4.29
N GLU A 149 1.85 3.70 4.09
CA GLU A 149 0.85 2.63 4.13
C GLU A 149 1.11 1.69 5.30
N ALA A 150 0.11 1.51 6.16
CA ALA A 150 0.20 0.67 7.34
C ALA A 150 -0.19 -0.77 7.00
N GLU A 151 0.80 -1.62 6.71
CA GLU A 151 0.58 -2.99 6.26
C GLU A 151 0.51 -3.97 7.44
N LEU A 152 -0.71 -4.24 7.92
CA LEU A 152 -0.98 -5.19 8.99
C LEU A 152 -1.35 -6.58 8.44
N HIS A 153 -0.73 -7.63 8.99
CA HIS A 153 -1.11 -9.03 8.70
C HIS A 153 -1.17 -9.38 7.21
N ASN A 154 -0.22 -8.89 6.40
CA ASN A 154 -0.10 -9.21 4.99
C ASN A 154 0.31 -10.68 4.77
N LYS A 155 -0.58 -11.60 5.17
CA LYS A 155 -0.34 -13.02 5.26
C LYS A 155 -0.40 -13.66 3.86
N THR A 156 -1.08 -13.06 2.88
CA THR A 156 -1.31 -13.71 1.56
C THR A 156 -1.56 -12.81 0.33
N LYS A 157 -1.78 -11.48 0.41
CA LYS A 157 -2.32 -10.72 -0.74
C LYS A 157 -1.37 -9.64 -1.26
N ALA A 158 -0.53 -10.01 -2.23
CA ALA A 158 0.37 -9.08 -2.93
C ALA A 158 -0.36 -7.91 -3.59
N SER A 159 -1.58 -8.12 -4.09
CA SER A 159 -2.31 -7.12 -4.88
C SER A 159 -2.67 -5.86 -4.11
N THR A 160 -2.83 -5.88 -2.78
CA THR A 160 -3.08 -4.66 -2.00
C THR A 160 -1.86 -3.74 -1.99
N THR A 161 -0.69 -4.27 -1.62
CA THR A 161 0.57 -3.53 -1.62
C THR A 161 0.88 -2.98 -3.00
N LEU A 162 0.69 -3.78 -4.05
CA LEU A 162 0.96 -3.34 -5.42
C LEU A 162 -0.01 -2.26 -5.91
N VAL A 163 -1.29 -2.35 -5.56
CA VAL A 163 -2.29 -1.31 -5.86
C VAL A 163 -1.96 0.02 -5.17
N ASN A 164 -1.55 -0.03 -3.90
CA ASN A 164 -1.16 1.18 -3.16
C ASN A 164 0.11 1.81 -3.74
N ALA A 165 1.03 0.99 -4.25
CA ALA A 165 2.22 1.48 -4.92
C ALA A 165 1.88 2.12 -6.29
N ASP A 166 1.04 1.48 -7.11
CA ASP A 166 0.54 2.08 -8.36
C ASP A 166 -0.13 3.44 -8.11
N ARG A 167 -0.92 3.54 -7.03
CA ARG A 167 -1.57 4.78 -6.62
C ARG A 167 -0.55 5.86 -6.28
N ALA A 168 0.47 5.55 -5.46
CA ALA A 168 1.51 6.50 -5.12
C ALA A 168 2.29 6.97 -6.37
N TYR A 169 2.61 6.05 -7.27
CA TYR A 169 3.24 6.38 -8.54
C TYR A 169 2.36 7.30 -9.40
N ALA A 170 1.05 7.03 -9.50
CA ALA A 170 0.11 7.88 -10.22
C ALA A 170 0.00 9.29 -9.62
N MET A 171 0.23 9.43 -8.31
CA MET A 171 0.31 10.70 -7.59
C MET A 171 1.68 11.40 -7.74
N GLY A 172 2.65 10.78 -8.41
CA GLY A 172 4.02 11.28 -8.52
C GLY A 172 4.76 11.28 -7.18
N ARG A 173 4.40 10.36 -6.27
CA ARG A 173 4.94 10.30 -4.91
C ARG A 173 5.71 9.01 -4.66
N HIS A 174 6.66 9.08 -3.75
CA HIS A 174 7.26 7.90 -3.13
C HIS A 174 6.27 7.28 -2.13
N VAL A 175 6.36 5.97 -1.91
CA VAL A 175 5.55 5.28 -0.89
C VAL A 175 6.42 4.52 0.11
N ILE A 176 6.08 4.61 1.39
CA ILE A 176 6.68 3.83 2.46
C ILE A 176 5.64 2.82 2.97
N PHE A 177 5.91 1.54 2.79
CA PHE A 177 5.12 0.47 3.39
C PHE A 177 5.69 0.10 4.74
N VAL A 178 4.94 0.35 5.82
CA VAL A 178 5.37 0.01 7.18
C VAL A 178 4.66 -1.26 7.65
N TYR A 179 5.40 -2.36 7.67
CA TYR A 179 4.89 -3.65 8.11
C TYR A 179 4.99 -3.86 9.63
N ASP A 180 4.12 -4.71 10.16
CA ASP A 180 4.10 -5.09 11.58
C ASP A 180 5.36 -5.86 12.05
N SER A 181 6.14 -6.42 11.13
CA SER A 181 7.29 -7.26 11.45
C SER A 181 8.26 -7.38 10.27
N ARG A 182 9.52 -7.72 10.58
CA ARG A 182 10.55 -8.01 9.57
C ARG A 182 10.17 -9.12 8.60
N LYS A 183 9.43 -10.14 9.07
CA LYS A 183 8.96 -11.26 8.24
C LYS A 183 7.93 -10.78 7.21
N SER A 184 6.98 -9.95 7.62
CA SER A 184 5.99 -9.35 6.73
C SER A 184 6.66 -8.40 5.73
N ALA A 185 7.61 -7.57 6.18
CA ALA A 185 8.40 -6.70 5.30
C ALA A 185 9.18 -7.47 4.24
N LYS A 186 9.86 -8.57 4.59
CA LYS A 186 10.54 -9.42 3.60
C LYS A 186 9.60 -9.84 2.48
N ARG A 187 8.36 -10.22 2.82
CA ARG A 187 7.36 -10.63 1.82
C ARG A 187 6.88 -9.45 0.98
N GLY A 188 6.61 -8.30 1.61
CA GLY A 188 6.27 -7.07 0.90
C GLY A 188 7.35 -6.65 -0.10
N PHE A 189 8.60 -6.72 0.32
CA PHE A 189 9.77 -6.49 -0.52
C PHE A 189 9.81 -7.47 -1.70
N SER A 190 9.54 -8.76 -1.48
CA SER A 190 9.43 -9.74 -2.58
C SER A 190 8.31 -9.39 -3.56
N HIS A 191 7.14 -8.94 -3.10
CA HIS A 191 6.07 -8.51 -4.00
C HIS A 191 6.45 -7.28 -4.82
N LEU A 192 7.10 -6.28 -4.21
CA LEU A 192 7.52 -5.05 -4.90
C LEU A 192 8.69 -5.27 -5.86
N SER A 193 9.62 -6.17 -5.52
CA SER A 193 10.72 -6.56 -6.41
C SER A 193 10.27 -7.47 -7.56
N GLN A 194 9.18 -8.22 -7.35
CA GLN A 194 8.57 -9.11 -8.32
C GLN A 194 7.03 -8.93 -8.33
N PRO A 195 6.50 -7.92 -9.05
CA PRO A 195 5.09 -7.55 -9.00
C PRO A 195 4.17 -8.49 -9.79
N TYR A 196 4.60 -9.74 -9.99
CA TYR A 196 3.91 -10.79 -10.73
C TYR A 196 4.03 -12.14 -10.01
N ASN A 197 3.04 -13.00 -10.21
CA ASN A 197 2.87 -14.25 -9.49
C ASN A 197 3.40 -15.45 -10.31
N ASP A 198 4.68 -15.40 -10.65
CA ASP A 198 5.27 -16.36 -11.57
C ASP A 198 6.71 -16.71 -11.23
N ASN A 199 7.15 -17.88 -11.68
CA ASN A 199 8.56 -18.24 -11.71
C ASN A 199 9.04 -18.17 -13.16
N LEU A 200 9.96 -17.26 -13.45
CA LEU A 200 10.42 -16.98 -14.81
C LEU A 200 11.02 -18.20 -15.52
N SER A 201 11.55 -19.17 -14.76
CA SER A 201 12.17 -20.38 -15.31
C SER A 201 11.18 -21.36 -15.93
N ASP A 202 9.89 -21.25 -15.63
CA ASP A 202 8.88 -22.26 -15.96
C ASP A 202 8.05 -21.86 -17.20
N ARG A 203 8.59 -20.94 -18.02
CA ARG A 203 7.87 -20.31 -19.14
C ARG A 203 8.14 -20.99 -20.47
N ASP A 204 7.22 -21.85 -20.90
CA ASP A 204 7.27 -22.44 -22.24
C ASP A 204 6.72 -21.49 -23.33
N ASP A 205 5.88 -20.50 -22.98
CA ASP A 205 5.12 -19.66 -23.93
C ASP A 205 5.41 -18.15 -23.86
N GLY A 206 6.28 -17.73 -22.92
CA GLY A 206 6.72 -16.34 -22.76
C GLY A 206 5.70 -15.39 -22.09
N GLY A 207 4.63 -15.91 -21.48
CA GLY A 207 3.66 -15.15 -20.69
C GLY A 207 4.06 -15.00 -19.21
N VAL A 208 3.56 -13.96 -18.54
CA VAL A 208 3.76 -13.68 -17.11
C VAL A 208 2.47 -13.82 -16.34
N ARG A 209 2.44 -14.67 -15.31
CA ARG A 209 1.25 -14.78 -14.44
C ARG A 209 1.11 -13.56 -13.52
N LEU A 210 -0.08 -12.96 -13.51
CA LEU A 210 -0.39 -11.77 -12.71
C LEU A 210 -1.05 -12.12 -11.37
N TYR A 211 -0.97 -11.19 -10.42
CA TYR A 211 -1.77 -11.27 -9.19
C TYR A 211 -3.23 -10.89 -9.47
N ASN A 212 -4.15 -11.55 -8.75
CA ASN A 212 -5.58 -11.21 -8.77
C ASN A 212 -5.88 -10.11 -7.74
N ARG A 213 -6.72 -9.16 -8.11
CA ARG A 213 -7.32 -8.19 -7.19
C ARG A 213 -8.53 -8.80 -6.48
N THR A 214 -8.90 -8.24 -5.34
CA THR A 214 -10.12 -8.64 -4.61
C THR A 214 -11.40 -8.23 -5.36
N ARG A 215 -11.34 -7.13 -6.13
CA ARG A 215 -12.49 -6.66 -6.93
C ARG A 215 -12.70 -7.56 -8.15
N PRO A 216 -13.95 -7.93 -8.49
CA PRO A 216 -14.26 -8.68 -9.70
C PRO A 216 -14.17 -7.80 -10.94
N VAL A 217 -14.01 -8.43 -12.10
CA VAL A 217 -14.24 -7.78 -13.40
C VAL A 217 -15.69 -7.29 -13.46
N ARG A 218 -15.90 -6.11 -14.01
CA ARG A 218 -17.22 -5.53 -14.27
C ARG A 218 -17.27 -5.08 -15.72
N CYS A 219 -18.24 -5.58 -16.46
CA CYS A 219 -18.49 -5.22 -17.85
C CYS A 219 -19.12 -3.81 -17.93
N PRO A 220 -19.11 -3.15 -19.10
CA PRO A 220 -19.71 -1.82 -19.28
C PRO A 220 -21.21 -1.74 -18.94
N ASP A 221 -21.92 -2.87 -18.98
CA ASP A 221 -23.33 -3.02 -18.63
C ASP A 221 -23.56 -3.45 -17.17
N ASP A 222 -22.52 -3.29 -16.33
CA ASP A 222 -22.51 -3.62 -14.91
C ASP A 222 -22.60 -5.12 -14.57
N ARG A 223 -22.64 -6.01 -15.56
CA ARG A 223 -22.59 -7.46 -15.36
C ARG A 223 -21.18 -7.92 -14.95
N ILE A 224 -21.11 -8.97 -14.15
CA ILE A 224 -19.85 -9.54 -13.65
C ILE A 224 -19.66 -10.95 -14.23
N PRO A 225 -18.56 -11.23 -14.95
CA PRO A 225 -18.25 -12.59 -15.40
C PRO A 225 -18.14 -13.58 -14.23
N VAL A 226 -18.80 -14.73 -14.33
CA VAL A 226 -18.82 -15.80 -13.32
C VAL A 226 -18.65 -17.18 -13.93
N MET A 227 -17.99 -18.06 -13.18
CA MET A 227 -17.81 -19.48 -13.51
C MET A 227 -18.47 -20.36 -12.46
N LYS A 228 -19.09 -21.45 -12.91
CA LYS A 228 -19.75 -22.40 -12.02
C LYS A 228 -18.70 -23.21 -11.23
N GLY A 229 -18.97 -23.40 -9.95
CA GLY A 229 -18.10 -24.08 -9.00
C GLY A 229 -16.99 -23.20 -8.42
N SER A 230 -16.22 -23.78 -7.50
CA SER A 230 -15.01 -23.16 -6.97
C SER A 230 -13.89 -23.27 -8.01
N THR A 231 -13.50 -22.14 -8.58
CA THR A 231 -12.49 -22.09 -9.66
C THR A 231 -11.39 -21.09 -9.33
N THR A 232 -10.22 -21.31 -9.93
CA THR A 232 -9.10 -20.36 -9.84
C THR A 232 -8.88 -19.72 -11.19
N THR A 233 -8.97 -18.39 -11.24
CA THR A 233 -8.60 -17.61 -12.42
C THR A 233 -7.10 -17.33 -12.41
N THR A 234 -6.44 -17.54 -13.54
CA THR A 234 -5.07 -17.09 -13.80
C THR A 234 -5.10 -16.07 -14.94
N TRP A 235 -4.38 -14.97 -14.75
CA TRP A 235 -4.17 -13.96 -15.78
C TRP A 235 -2.73 -14.03 -16.27
N GLU A 236 -2.53 -14.01 -17.58
CA GLU A 236 -1.21 -14.10 -18.22
C GLU A 236 -0.98 -12.89 -19.14
N LEU A 237 0.13 -12.18 -18.93
CA LEU A 237 0.55 -11.03 -19.72
C LEU A 237 1.69 -11.41 -20.68
N PHE A 238 1.50 -11.19 -21.98
CA PHE A 238 2.48 -11.47 -23.03
C PHE A 238 3.08 -10.17 -23.54
N GLY A 239 3.82 -9.47 -22.68
CA GLY A 239 4.37 -8.16 -23.00
C GLY A 239 3.27 -7.16 -23.36
N ARG A 240 3.51 -6.38 -24.42
CA ARG A 240 2.52 -5.41 -24.95
C ARG A 240 1.52 -6.03 -25.95
N ASP A 241 1.67 -7.30 -26.30
CA ASP A 241 0.83 -7.96 -27.31
C ASP A 241 -0.58 -8.21 -26.76
N ARG A 242 -0.68 -8.99 -25.69
CA ARG A 242 -1.97 -9.43 -25.15
C ARG A 242 -1.94 -9.79 -23.67
N ILE A 243 -3.12 -9.75 -23.07
CA ILE A 243 -3.42 -10.32 -21.75
C ILE A 243 -4.53 -11.37 -21.91
N VAL A 244 -4.41 -12.49 -21.19
CA VAL A 244 -5.32 -13.66 -21.31
C VAL A 244 -5.80 -14.07 -19.91
N ALA A 245 -7.12 -14.27 -19.77
CA ALA A 245 -7.71 -14.90 -18.59
C ALA A 245 -7.93 -16.40 -18.84
N ARG A 246 -7.55 -17.22 -17.87
CA ARG A 246 -7.77 -18.67 -17.89
C ARG A 246 -8.45 -19.14 -16.61
N VAL A 247 -9.31 -20.14 -16.75
CA VAL A 247 -9.88 -20.91 -15.64
C VAL A 247 -9.58 -22.37 -15.89
N ASN A 248 -8.95 -23.04 -14.92
CA ASN A 248 -8.54 -24.44 -15.04
C ASN A 248 -7.68 -24.74 -16.29
N GLY A 249 -6.89 -23.75 -16.74
CA GLY A 249 -6.03 -23.83 -17.94
C GLY A 249 -6.71 -23.44 -19.26
N GLU A 250 -8.04 -23.41 -19.29
CA GLU A 250 -8.81 -23.02 -20.48
C GLU A 250 -8.93 -21.51 -20.60
N ARG A 251 -8.75 -20.97 -21.81
CA ARG A 251 -8.88 -19.54 -22.07
C ARG A 251 -10.35 -19.15 -22.04
N ILE A 252 -10.70 -18.21 -21.16
CA ILE A 252 -12.07 -17.68 -21.04
C ILE A 252 -12.21 -16.24 -21.56
N ALA A 253 -11.12 -15.48 -21.65
CA ALA A 253 -11.12 -14.14 -22.24
C ALA A 253 -9.69 -13.70 -22.62
N GLY A 254 -9.58 -12.60 -23.36
CA GLY A 254 -8.31 -11.90 -23.55
C GLY A 254 -8.40 -10.77 -24.56
N GLY A 255 -7.45 -9.85 -24.49
CA GLY A 255 -7.40 -8.64 -25.31
C GLY A 255 -6.07 -7.91 -25.15
N ALA A 256 -6.04 -6.62 -25.51
CA ALA A 256 -4.86 -5.80 -25.35
C ALA A 256 -4.59 -5.48 -23.87
N PRO A 257 -3.31 -5.47 -23.40
CA PRO A 257 -3.01 -5.19 -21.99
C PRO A 257 -3.45 -3.81 -21.50
N GLY A 258 -3.48 -2.81 -22.38
CA GLY A 258 -3.94 -1.46 -22.06
C GLY A 258 -5.45 -1.24 -22.22
N GLY A 259 -6.19 -2.26 -22.68
CA GLY A 259 -7.64 -2.17 -22.85
C GLY A 259 -8.40 -2.33 -21.53
N ASP A 260 -9.70 -2.02 -21.57
CA ASP A 260 -10.61 -2.37 -20.49
C ASP A 260 -10.89 -3.88 -20.51
N VAL A 261 -10.47 -4.63 -19.47
CA VAL A 261 -10.76 -6.07 -19.36
C VAL A 261 -12.26 -6.38 -19.25
N GLY A 262 -13.09 -5.42 -18.84
CA GLY A 262 -14.55 -5.52 -18.85
C GLY A 262 -15.13 -5.60 -20.27
N GLU A 263 -14.42 -5.08 -21.28
CA GLU A 263 -14.85 -5.11 -22.69
C GLU A 263 -14.41 -6.39 -23.43
N PHE A 264 -13.72 -7.31 -22.76
CA PHE A 264 -13.30 -8.55 -23.41
C PHE A 264 -14.50 -9.44 -23.76
N SER A 265 -14.31 -10.29 -24.77
CA SER A 265 -15.25 -11.37 -25.06
C SER A 265 -15.05 -12.47 -24.01
N TRP A 266 -16.05 -12.64 -23.14
CA TRP A 266 -16.04 -13.61 -22.05
C TRP A 266 -16.79 -14.88 -22.44
N ASP A 267 -16.09 -16.02 -22.40
CA ASP A 267 -16.67 -17.36 -22.51
C ASP A 267 -17.11 -17.85 -21.12
N THR A 268 -18.05 -17.11 -20.51
CA THR A 268 -18.53 -17.33 -19.14
C THR A 268 -20.03 -17.03 -19.04
N HIS A 269 -20.60 -17.23 -17.85
CA HIS A 269 -21.90 -16.65 -17.49
C HIS A 269 -21.71 -15.28 -16.84
N PHE A 270 -22.79 -14.57 -16.59
CA PHE A 270 -22.79 -13.22 -16.04
C PHE A 270 -23.67 -13.11 -14.81
N TYR A 271 -23.15 -12.48 -13.76
CA TYR A 271 -23.89 -12.16 -12.55
C TYR A 271 -24.35 -10.70 -12.58
N GLN A 272 -25.59 -10.47 -12.17
CA GLN A 272 -26.15 -9.15 -11.90
C GLN A 272 -27.11 -9.20 -10.71
N GLU A 273 -27.21 -8.10 -9.97
CA GLU A 273 -28.26 -7.90 -8.97
C GLU A 273 -29.32 -6.96 -9.51
N VAL A 274 -30.59 -7.40 -9.50
CA VAL A 274 -31.72 -6.63 -10.02
C VAL A 274 -32.86 -6.72 -9.01
N ASP A 275 -33.27 -5.58 -8.47
CA ASP A 275 -34.33 -5.46 -7.45
C ASP A 275 -34.10 -6.33 -6.21
N GLY A 276 -32.84 -6.44 -5.75
CA GLY A 276 -32.45 -7.28 -4.61
C GLY A 276 -32.43 -8.79 -4.89
N VAL A 277 -32.58 -9.19 -6.17
CA VAL A 277 -32.47 -10.58 -6.61
C VAL A 277 -31.16 -10.77 -7.36
N HIS A 278 -30.40 -11.77 -6.95
CA HIS A 278 -29.14 -12.15 -7.59
C HIS A 278 -29.43 -13.09 -8.77
N ARG A 279 -29.03 -12.70 -9.98
CA ARG A 279 -29.31 -13.46 -11.21
C ARG A 279 -28.00 -13.87 -11.86
N VAL A 280 -27.99 -15.08 -12.39
CA VAL A 280 -26.95 -15.55 -13.31
C VAL A 280 -27.58 -15.69 -14.69
N GLU A 281 -26.95 -15.07 -15.67
CA GLU A 281 -27.44 -14.91 -17.04
C GLU A 281 -26.43 -15.47 -18.04
N ASP A 282 -26.90 -15.88 -19.21
CA ASP A 282 -26.04 -16.12 -20.37
C ASP A 282 -25.61 -14.79 -21.03
N ALA A 283 -24.83 -14.88 -22.10
CA ALA A 283 -24.35 -13.72 -22.83
C ALA A 283 -25.50 -12.86 -23.41
N ASP A 284 -26.62 -13.50 -23.79
CA ASP A 284 -27.80 -12.86 -24.38
C ASP A 284 -28.74 -12.23 -23.32
N GLY A 285 -28.43 -12.40 -22.02
CA GLY A 285 -29.22 -11.88 -20.91
C GLY A 285 -30.37 -12.79 -20.50
N ALA A 286 -30.41 -14.04 -20.96
CA ALA A 286 -31.39 -15.00 -20.49
C ALA A 286 -30.99 -15.50 -19.09
N VAL A 287 -31.93 -15.39 -18.14
CA VAL A 287 -31.72 -15.84 -16.77
C VAL A 287 -31.64 -17.36 -16.71
N ILE A 288 -30.53 -17.87 -16.16
CA ILE A 288 -30.24 -19.29 -15.97
C ILE A 288 -30.64 -19.71 -14.56
N GLU A 289 -30.19 -18.94 -13.55
CA GLU A 289 -30.45 -19.21 -12.13
C GLU A 289 -30.69 -17.90 -11.37
N THR A 290 -31.48 -17.98 -10.29
CA THR A 290 -31.79 -16.84 -9.42
C THR A 290 -31.63 -17.22 -7.96
N TYR A 291 -31.09 -16.29 -7.17
CA TYR A 291 -30.83 -16.47 -5.75
C TYR A 291 -31.36 -15.27 -4.97
N ASN A 292 -31.88 -15.54 -3.77
CA ASN A 292 -32.32 -14.50 -2.83
C ASN A 292 -31.23 -14.13 -1.82
N GLU A 293 -30.19 -14.96 -1.68
CA GLU A 293 -29.11 -14.78 -0.71
C GLU A 293 -27.74 -14.82 -1.43
N PRO A 294 -26.86 -13.83 -1.22
CA PRO A 294 -25.52 -13.79 -1.81
C PRO A 294 -24.68 -15.03 -1.49
N GLU A 295 -24.82 -15.59 -0.28
CA GLU A 295 -24.05 -16.74 0.21
C GLU A 295 -24.32 -17.98 -0.63
N THR A 296 -25.58 -18.19 -1.03
CA THR A 296 -25.95 -19.34 -1.87
C THR A 296 -25.31 -19.20 -3.24
N LEU A 297 -25.39 -18.01 -3.86
CA LEU A 297 -24.71 -17.73 -5.12
C LEU A 297 -23.19 -17.95 -5.01
N ASN A 298 -22.55 -17.45 -3.94
CA ASN A 298 -21.11 -17.57 -3.74
C ASN A 298 -20.64 -19.02 -3.51
N SER A 299 -21.53 -19.92 -3.08
CA SER A 299 -21.22 -21.35 -2.93
C SER A 299 -21.24 -22.11 -4.26
N GLU A 300 -21.96 -21.59 -5.26
CA GLU A 300 -22.14 -22.22 -6.56
C GLU A 300 -21.38 -21.53 -7.70
N TRP A 301 -21.07 -20.24 -7.57
CA TRP A 301 -20.46 -19.42 -8.61
C TRP A 301 -19.27 -18.64 -8.08
N THR A 302 -18.19 -18.67 -8.84
CA THR A 302 -16.99 -17.86 -8.60
C THR A 302 -16.96 -16.67 -9.55
N ARG A 303 -16.85 -15.46 -9.01
CA ARG A 303 -16.64 -14.23 -9.79
C ARG A 303 -15.21 -14.18 -10.32
N ILE A 304 -15.06 -13.78 -11.57
CA ILE A 304 -13.73 -13.58 -12.16
C ILE A 304 -13.08 -12.33 -11.55
N PRO A 305 -11.91 -12.44 -10.89
CA PRO A 305 -11.23 -11.29 -10.31
C PRO A 305 -10.57 -10.43 -11.38
N LEU A 306 -10.48 -9.12 -11.14
CA LEU A 306 -9.64 -8.23 -11.94
C LEU A 306 -8.15 -8.64 -11.83
N PRO A 307 -7.36 -8.55 -12.93
CA PRO A 307 -5.92 -8.66 -12.83
C PRO A 307 -5.35 -7.39 -12.18
N HIS A 308 -4.23 -7.54 -11.48
CA HIS A 308 -3.30 -6.44 -11.25
C HIS A 308 -2.28 -6.43 -12.39
N ILE A 309 -2.35 -5.41 -13.26
CA ILE A 309 -1.42 -5.20 -14.37
C ILE A 309 -0.35 -4.24 -13.86
N PRO A 310 0.89 -4.69 -13.60
CA PRO A 310 1.88 -3.84 -12.97
C PRO A 310 2.37 -2.75 -13.91
N ILE A 311 2.71 -1.59 -13.37
CA ILE A 311 3.25 -0.46 -14.14
C ILE A 311 4.72 -0.66 -14.53
N CYS A 312 5.44 -1.56 -13.88
CA CYS A 312 6.82 -1.89 -14.20
C CYS A 312 7.21 -3.25 -13.61
N GLY A 313 8.40 -3.75 -13.96
CA GLY A 313 8.89 -5.02 -13.45
C GLY A 313 9.47 -4.99 -12.03
N ASN A 314 9.69 -3.80 -11.45
CA ASN A 314 10.23 -3.64 -10.10
C ASN A 314 9.88 -2.26 -9.53
N TYR A 315 9.22 -2.25 -8.36
CA TYR A 315 8.63 -1.06 -7.76
C TYR A 315 9.56 -0.36 -6.75
N LEU A 316 10.67 -0.99 -6.38
CA LEU A 316 11.54 -0.53 -5.29
C LEU A 316 12.28 0.78 -5.60
N HIS A 317 12.20 1.29 -6.83
CA HIS A 317 12.75 2.60 -7.20
C HIS A 317 11.89 3.79 -6.73
N PHE A 318 10.62 3.56 -6.36
CA PHE A 318 9.72 4.57 -5.76
C PHE A 318 8.97 4.05 -4.52
N ALA A 319 9.32 2.86 -4.04
CA ALA A 319 8.73 2.24 -2.86
C ALA A 319 9.81 1.82 -1.87
N THR A 320 9.64 2.19 -0.61
CA THR A 320 10.47 1.74 0.51
C THR A 320 9.68 0.79 1.40
N VAL A 321 10.33 -0.29 1.80
CA VAL A 321 9.77 -1.25 2.75
C VAL A 321 10.40 -1.04 4.11
N ALA A 322 9.57 -0.81 5.11
CA ALA A 322 9.98 -0.66 6.50
C ALA A 322 9.21 -1.63 7.40
N TYR A 323 9.68 -1.84 8.62
CA TYR A 323 9.00 -2.69 9.60
C TYR A 323 9.16 -2.18 11.02
N ARG A 324 8.17 -2.47 11.86
CA ARG A 324 8.26 -2.25 13.31
C ARG A 324 9.24 -3.21 13.96
N THR A 325 10.15 -2.66 14.75
CA THR A 325 11.15 -3.42 15.51
C THR A 325 10.59 -3.82 16.87
N GLY A 326 11.13 -4.89 17.46
CA GLY A 326 10.77 -5.31 18.83
C GLY A 326 11.13 -4.28 19.91
N ALA A 327 11.99 -3.31 19.58
CA ALA A 327 12.37 -2.21 20.47
C ALA A 327 11.40 -1.01 20.40
N GLY A 328 10.36 -1.08 19.56
CA GLY A 328 9.36 -0.02 19.41
C GLY A 328 9.68 1.03 18.34
N GLY A 329 10.75 0.88 17.56
CA GLY A 329 11.09 1.76 16.43
C GLY A 329 10.68 1.20 15.07
N ILE A 330 11.13 1.87 14.01
CA ILE A 330 10.93 1.46 12.60
C ILE A 330 12.30 1.34 11.91
N ASP A 331 12.53 0.21 11.25
CA ASP A 331 13.73 -0.03 10.44
C ASP A 331 13.36 -0.23 8.96
N VAL A 332 14.26 0.16 8.06
CA VAL A 332 14.14 -0.14 6.62
C VAL A 332 14.57 -1.57 6.34
N TYR A 333 13.72 -2.32 5.64
CA TYR A 333 14.07 -3.64 5.12
C TYR A 333 14.84 -3.49 3.81
N SER A 334 16.02 -4.11 3.75
CA SER A 334 16.83 -4.25 2.54
C SER A 334 17.29 -5.69 2.38
N ASP A 335 17.37 -6.16 1.14
CA ASP A 335 17.96 -7.44 0.77
C ASP A 335 19.06 -7.16 -0.27
N PHE A 336 20.29 -6.99 0.20
CA PHE A 336 21.41 -6.68 -0.68
C PHE A 336 21.81 -7.95 -1.44
N PRO A 337 21.76 -7.93 -2.79
CA PRO A 337 22.09 -9.10 -3.58
C PRO A 337 23.60 -9.39 -3.53
N ASP A 338 23.98 -10.65 -3.79
CA ASP A 338 25.38 -11.10 -3.74
C ASP A 338 26.32 -10.32 -4.66
N TRP A 339 25.78 -9.70 -5.71
CA TRP A 339 26.56 -8.86 -6.62
C TRP A 339 26.94 -7.50 -6.01
N ASP A 340 26.22 -7.01 -4.99
CA ASP A 340 26.42 -5.72 -4.34
C ASP A 340 27.65 -5.72 -3.42
N THR A 341 28.81 -5.83 -4.05
CA THR A 341 30.09 -6.01 -3.38
C THR A 341 30.83 -4.67 -3.21
N PRO A 342 31.66 -4.52 -2.15
CA PRO A 342 32.45 -3.31 -1.95
C PRO A 342 33.35 -2.98 -3.14
N ASP A 343 33.70 -1.70 -3.30
CA ASP A 343 34.55 -1.22 -4.40
C ASP A 343 35.91 -1.96 -4.52
N SER A 344 36.45 -2.45 -3.41
CA SER A 344 37.69 -3.24 -3.37
C SER A 344 37.59 -4.58 -4.10
N ALA A 345 36.39 -5.13 -4.28
CA ALA A 345 36.13 -6.33 -5.08
C ALA A 345 35.99 -6.04 -6.58
N GLY A 346 36.00 -4.76 -6.97
CA GLY A 346 35.99 -4.27 -8.35
C GLY A 346 34.63 -3.74 -8.81
N LYS A 347 34.52 -2.42 -9.03
CA LYS A 347 33.29 -1.73 -9.48
C LYS A 347 32.64 -2.38 -10.69
N MET A 348 33.43 -2.70 -11.72
CA MET A 348 32.91 -3.30 -12.95
C MET A 348 32.35 -4.71 -12.72
N LYS A 349 32.89 -5.47 -11.75
CA LYS A 349 32.35 -6.78 -11.38
C LYS A 349 30.96 -6.64 -10.77
N ARG A 350 30.78 -5.68 -9.86
CA ARG A 350 29.47 -5.33 -9.28
C ARG A 350 28.47 -4.91 -10.35
N HIS A 351 28.84 -4.00 -11.24
CA HIS A 351 27.95 -3.56 -12.32
C HIS A 351 27.55 -4.73 -13.23
N ARG A 352 28.48 -5.61 -13.61
CA ARG A 352 28.14 -6.80 -14.41
C ARG A 352 27.18 -7.74 -13.69
N GLY A 353 27.43 -8.05 -12.42
CA GLY A 353 26.52 -8.89 -11.64
C GLY A 353 25.11 -8.28 -11.51
N CYS A 354 25.02 -6.96 -11.33
CA CYS A 354 23.74 -6.25 -11.36
C CYS A 354 23.04 -6.41 -12.72
N LEU A 355 23.76 -6.18 -13.82
CA LEU A 355 23.17 -6.24 -15.16
C LEU A 355 22.81 -7.66 -15.58
N GLU A 356 23.57 -8.68 -15.16
CA GLU A 356 23.21 -10.09 -15.32
C GLU A 356 21.85 -10.36 -14.67
N THR A 357 21.71 -10.08 -13.36
CA THR A 357 20.45 -10.28 -12.63
C THR A 357 19.29 -9.44 -13.19
N PHE A 358 19.54 -8.17 -13.53
CA PHE A 358 18.53 -7.30 -14.14
C PHE A 358 18.00 -7.87 -15.46
N THR A 359 18.90 -8.34 -16.34
CA THR A 359 18.50 -8.88 -17.64
C THR A 359 17.77 -10.20 -17.51
N GLU A 360 18.19 -11.07 -16.58
CA GLU A 360 17.52 -12.35 -16.30
C GLU A 360 16.11 -12.14 -15.72
N GLN A 361 15.92 -11.14 -14.86
CA GLN A 361 14.65 -10.91 -14.17
C GLN A 361 13.65 -10.07 -14.97
N LEU A 362 14.13 -9.07 -15.72
CA LEU A 362 13.27 -8.02 -16.27
C LEU A 362 13.22 -8.00 -17.79
N MET A 363 14.09 -8.72 -18.49
CA MET A 363 14.10 -8.83 -19.94
C MET A 363 13.79 -10.25 -20.40
N CYS A 364 13.19 -10.38 -21.58
CA CYS A 364 12.99 -11.66 -22.25
C CYS A 364 13.21 -11.54 -23.75
N GLU A 365 13.48 -12.67 -24.40
CA GLU A 365 13.50 -12.75 -25.85
C GLU A 365 12.08 -12.80 -26.40
N ARG A 366 11.80 -11.99 -27.43
CA ARG A 366 10.51 -11.95 -28.11
C ARG A 366 10.67 -11.42 -29.53
N GLU A 367 10.19 -12.21 -30.50
CA GLU A 367 10.27 -11.84 -31.92
C GLU A 367 9.54 -10.52 -32.20
N ASP A 368 10.01 -9.78 -33.20
CA ASP A 368 9.45 -8.50 -33.66
C ASP A 368 9.33 -7.37 -32.61
N THR A 369 10.00 -7.54 -31.46
CA THR A 369 10.10 -6.50 -30.42
C THR A 369 11.49 -5.87 -30.36
N ARG A 370 11.58 -4.73 -29.67
CA ARG A 370 12.84 -4.06 -29.39
C ARG A 370 12.75 -3.21 -28.13
N ILE A 371 13.82 -3.20 -27.36
CA ILE A 371 14.02 -2.23 -26.26
C ILE A 371 14.92 -1.10 -26.74
N SER A 372 14.51 0.15 -26.50
CA SER A 372 15.39 1.30 -26.77
C SER A 372 16.53 1.36 -25.74
N SER A 373 17.72 1.79 -26.17
CA SER A 373 18.86 1.88 -25.25
C SER A 373 18.69 2.91 -24.15
N GLY A 374 17.90 3.96 -24.39
CA GLY A 374 17.51 4.92 -23.35
C GLY A 374 16.65 4.25 -22.27
N ALA A 375 15.58 3.56 -22.67
CA ALA A 375 14.72 2.83 -21.73
C ALA A 375 15.50 1.77 -20.94
N LEU A 376 16.37 0.99 -21.60
CA LEU A 376 17.22 0.02 -20.90
C LEU A 376 18.09 0.70 -19.83
N GLN A 377 18.73 1.82 -20.17
CA GLN A 377 19.59 2.54 -19.22
C GLN A 377 18.79 3.06 -18.03
N THR A 378 17.64 3.72 -18.28
CA THR A 378 16.77 4.24 -17.24
C THR A 378 16.32 3.14 -16.26
N TRP A 379 15.78 2.03 -16.77
CA TRP A 379 15.27 0.96 -15.92
C TRP A 379 16.38 0.18 -15.19
N ALA A 380 17.55 0.00 -15.83
CA ALA A 380 18.70 -0.59 -15.15
C ALA A 380 19.25 0.31 -14.04
N GLN A 381 19.22 1.64 -14.23
CA GLN A 381 19.60 2.59 -13.19
C GLN A 381 18.61 2.59 -12.02
N HIS A 382 17.30 2.56 -12.30
CA HIS A 382 16.27 2.40 -11.27
C HIS A 382 16.45 1.11 -10.46
N TYR A 383 16.68 -0.01 -11.14
CA TYR A 383 16.96 -1.29 -10.49
C TYR A 383 18.23 -1.21 -9.62
N TYR A 384 19.31 -0.62 -10.14
CA TYR A 384 20.57 -0.48 -9.40
C TYR A 384 20.39 0.38 -8.14
N THR A 385 19.76 1.56 -8.25
CA THR A 385 19.48 2.44 -7.10
C THR A 385 18.66 1.73 -6.03
N ALA A 386 17.69 0.92 -6.45
CA ALA A 386 16.81 0.21 -5.51
C ALA A 386 17.50 -0.97 -4.80
N ALA A 387 18.50 -1.59 -5.44
CA ALA A 387 19.12 -2.83 -4.97
C ALA A 387 20.53 -2.65 -4.38
N SER A 388 21.13 -1.46 -4.47
CA SER A 388 22.51 -1.20 -4.05
C SER A 388 22.61 -0.01 -3.11
N ALA A 389 23.51 -0.09 -2.12
CA ALA A 389 23.89 1.05 -1.29
C ALA A 389 24.91 1.99 -1.96
N HIS A 390 25.35 1.69 -3.18
CA HIS A 390 26.35 2.46 -3.92
C HIS A 390 25.72 3.42 -4.92
N ASP A 391 26.47 4.47 -5.28
CA ASP A 391 26.07 5.40 -6.34
C ASP A 391 25.77 4.68 -7.66
N THR A 392 24.67 5.09 -8.27
CA THR A 392 24.18 4.54 -9.54
C THR A 392 25.17 4.86 -10.67
N PRO A 393 25.61 3.86 -11.45
CA PRO A 393 26.55 4.09 -12.54
C PRO A 393 25.92 4.91 -13.68
N PRO A 394 26.73 5.69 -14.41
CA PRO A 394 26.24 6.41 -15.58
C PRO A 394 25.88 5.43 -16.71
N GLY A 395 24.98 5.86 -17.61
CA GLY A 395 24.45 5.02 -18.69
C GLY A 395 25.51 4.40 -19.61
N SER A 396 26.67 5.06 -19.79
CA SER A 396 27.80 4.48 -20.53
C SER A 396 28.38 3.22 -19.88
N ILE A 397 28.41 3.16 -18.54
CA ILE A 397 28.87 2.01 -17.78
C ILE A 397 27.81 0.90 -17.79
N ILE A 398 26.53 1.26 -17.68
CA ILE A 398 25.41 0.31 -17.84
C ILE A 398 25.56 -0.46 -19.15
N VAL A 399 25.74 0.24 -20.27
CA VAL A 399 25.88 -0.40 -21.60
C VAL A 399 27.13 -1.29 -21.69
N GLN A 400 28.23 -0.94 -21.01
CA GLN A 400 29.45 -1.75 -21.00
C GLN A 400 29.33 -3.01 -20.11
N ALA A 401 28.52 -2.92 -19.05
CA ALA A 401 28.31 -3.98 -18.08
C ALA A 401 27.27 -5.02 -18.50
N LEU A 402 26.50 -4.76 -19.56
CA LEU A 402 25.55 -5.72 -20.12
C LEU A 402 26.21 -7.07 -20.46
N PRO A 403 25.45 -8.18 -20.39
CA PRO A 403 25.87 -9.48 -20.93
C PRO A 403 26.29 -9.38 -22.40
N ASP A 404 27.27 -10.19 -22.80
CA ASP A 404 27.84 -10.17 -24.16
C ASP A 404 26.77 -10.41 -25.24
N GLU A 405 25.87 -11.36 -25.01
CA GLU A 405 24.76 -11.70 -25.92
C GLU A 405 23.85 -10.48 -26.22
N ILE A 406 23.49 -9.70 -25.19
CA ILE A 406 22.66 -8.50 -25.35
C ILE A 406 23.46 -7.37 -26.00
N LYS A 407 24.76 -7.23 -25.70
CA LYS A 407 25.62 -6.24 -26.34
C LYS A 407 25.75 -6.50 -27.84
N ASP A 408 25.89 -7.76 -28.23
CA ASP A 408 26.05 -8.17 -29.64
C ASP A 408 24.76 -7.99 -30.44
N ALA A 409 23.60 -8.11 -29.78
CA ALA A 409 22.30 -7.85 -30.39
C ALA A 409 22.09 -6.36 -30.73
N LYS A 410 22.77 -5.44 -30.03
CA LYS A 410 22.57 -3.99 -30.16
C LYS A 410 22.69 -3.52 -31.62
N LYS A 411 21.67 -2.81 -32.11
CA LYS A 411 21.68 -2.15 -33.42
C LYS A 411 21.59 -0.63 -33.26
N GLY A 412 22.32 0.09 -34.12
CA GLY A 412 22.09 1.53 -34.33
C GLY A 412 20.96 1.72 -35.34
N GLY A 413 20.09 2.71 -35.14
CA GLY A 413 19.17 3.14 -36.20
C GLY A 413 19.90 3.84 -37.34
N THR A 414 19.18 4.47 -38.28
CA THR A 414 19.78 5.21 -39.39
C THR A 414 20.76 6.27 -38.85
N ASN A 415 22.02 6.25 -39.31
CA ASN A 415 23.12 7.09 -38.82
C ASN A 415 23.47 6.91 -37.32
N ASN A 416 23.30 5.72 -36.76
CA ASN A 416 23.55 5.42 -35.35
C ASN A 416 22.69 6.24 -34.36
N ARG A 417 21.61 6.86 -34.87
CA ARG A 417 20.59 7.50 -34.05
C ARG A 417 19.66 6.42 -33.47
N ASN A 418 19.23 6.58 -32.23
CA ASN A 418 18.28 5.68 -31.53
C ASN A 418 18.75 4.21 -31.45
N PRO A 419 19.86 3.92 -30.74
CA PRO A 419 20.28 2.56 -30.49
C PRO A 419 19.19 1.75 -29.77
N HIS A 420 19.03 0.49 -30.15
CA HIS A 420 18.04 -0.43 -29.60
C HIS A 420 18.55 -1.89 -29.61
N TYR A 421 17.84 -2.74 -28.89
CA TYR A 421 18.11 -4.17 -28.73
C TYR A 421 16.94 -4.94 -29.37
N PRO A 422 17.02 -5.31 -30.65
CA PRO A 422 15.98 -6.09 -31.33
C PRO A 422 15.93 -7.52 -30.80
N GLY A 423 14.74 -8.13 -30.85
CA GLY A 423 14.51 -9.49 -30.35
C GLY A 423 14.39 -9.57 -28.82
N TYR A 424 14.46 -8.44 -28.13
CA TYR A 424 14.24 -8.35 -26.69
C TYR A 424 13.04 -7.47 -26.38
N ASP A 425 12.28 -7.89 -25.36
CA ASP A 425 11.20 -7.14 -24.73
C ASP A 425 11.32 -7.22 -23.20
N TRP A 426 10.45 -6.49 -22.53
CA TRP A 426 10.31 -6.53 -21.09
C TRP A 426 9.44 -7.71 -20.67
N VAL A 427 9.80 -8.33 -19.54
CA VAL A 427 8.93 -9.30 -18.84
C VAL A 427 7.62 -8.64 -18.47
N ILE A 428 7.68 -7.53 -17.73
CA ILE A 428 6.58 -6.60 -17.54
C ILE A 428 6.93 -5.31 -18.28
N PRO A 429 6.22 -4.98 -19.37
CA PRO A 429 6.37 -3.71 -20.04
C PRO A 429 6.20 -2.53 -19.08
N PRO A 430 7.17 -1.60 -19.03
CA PRO A 430 6.98 -0.40 -18.24
C PRO A 430 5.84 0.45 -18.83
N GLU A 431 5.10 1.05 -17.93
CA GLU A 431 4.08 2.08 -18.15
C GLU A 431 2.92 1.65 -19.06
N ILE A 432 2.42 0.40 -18.94
CA ILE A 432 1.16 0.00 -19.61
C ILE A 432 0.00 0.83 -19.09
N ASP A 433 -0.49 1.77 -19.89
CA ASP A 433 -1.67 2.56 -19.56
C ASP A 433 -2.93 1.70 -19.66
N THR A 434 -3.67 1.57 -18.56
CA THR A 434 -4.89 0.76 -18.47
C THR A 434 -5.92 1.48 -17.62
N PRO A 435 -7.22 1.46 -17.98
CA PRO A 435 -8.28 2.09 -17.18
C PRO A 435 -8.45 1.42 -15.81
N HIS A 436 -7.85 0.25 -15.61
CA HIS A 436 -7.85 -0.49 -14.35
C HIS A 436 -6.82 -0.01 -13.34
N ARG A 437 -5.95 0.93 -13.73
CA ARG A 437 -5.02 1.58 -12.81
C ARG A 437 -5.81 2.23 -11.67
N PRO A 438 -5.39 2.06 -10.42
CA PRO A 438 -5.94 2.83 -9.32
C PRO A 438 -5.78 4.32 -9.65
N GLY A 439 -6.90 5.01 -9.87
CA GLY A 439 -6.87 6.42 -10.22
C GLY A 439 -6.39 7.30 -9.07
N VAL A 440 -5.76 8.41 -9.41
CA VAL A 440 -5.85 9.63 -8.58
C VAL A 440 -7.21 10.23 -8.89
N GLU A 441 -8.24 9.87 -8.12
CA GLU A 441 -9.47 10.68 -8.19
C GLU A 441 -9.11 12.07 -7.67
N GLU A 442 -9.16 13.07 -8.56
CA GLU A 442 -8.92 14.49 -8.26
C GLU A 442 -9.49 14.84 -6.88
N GLY A 443 -8.61 15.20 -5.95
CA GLY A 443 -9.01 15.36 -4.55
C GLY A 443 -7.88 15.73 -3.60
N LEU A 444 -6.62 15.59 -4.01
CA LEU A 444 -5.48 16.06 -3.20
C LEU A 444 -5.10 17.52 -3.47
N THR A 445 -5.58 18.12 -4.57
CA THR A 445 -5.39 19.55 -4.82
C THR A 445 -6.34 20.43 -3.99
N ASP A 446 -7.56 19.97 -3.70
CA ASP A 446 -8.57 20.77 -2.97
C ASP A 446 -8.41 20.75 -1.43
N LEU A 447 -7.56 19.88 -0.89
CA LEU A 447 -7.21 19.92 0.54
C LEU A 447 -6.21 21.04 0.87
N SER A 448 -5.49 21.57 -0.13
CA SER A 448 -4.61 22.72 0.08
C SER A 448 -5.40 24.02 0.32
N GLU A 449 -6.60 24.17 -0.26
CA GLU A 449 -7.43 25.37 -0.05
C GLU A 449 -8.23 25.33 1.25
N THR A 450 -8.59 24.13 1.75
CA THR A 450 -9.33 23.99 3.02
C THR A 450 -8.44 23.99 4.26
N LEU A 451 -7.12 23.84 4.11
CA LEU A 451 -6.15 24.00 5.20
C LEU A 451 -5.70 25.47 5.41
N THR A 452 -6.09 26.41 4.53
CA THR A 452 -5.65 27.83 4.59
C THR A 452 -6.61 28.81 5.26
N GLU A 453 -7.81 28.43 5.70
CA GLU A 453 -8.69 29.33 6.47
C GLU A 453 -9.11 28.75 7.83
N THR A 454 -8.12 28.58 8.71
CA THR A 454 -8.36 28.84 10.14
C THR A 454 -7.14 29.54 10.73
N SER A 455 -6.70 30.60 10.04
CA SER A 455 -5.80 31.59 10.63
C SER A 455 -6.55 32.31 11.74
N VAL A 456 -6.04 32.19 12.96
CA VAL A 456 -6.49 32.92 14.15
C VAL A 456 -5.95 34.34 14.05
N ALA A 457 -6.52 35.15 13.17
CA ALA A 457 -6.31 36.58 13.09
C ALA A 457 -7.59 37.16 12.47
N ASP A 458 -8.27 38.02 13.23
CA ASP A 458 -9.49 38.79 12.88
C ASP A 458 -10.76 38.39 13.64
N VAL A 459 -10.63 38.14 14.95
CA VAL A 459 -11.73 38.48 15.87
C VAL A 459 -11.32 39.76 16.58
N GLU A 460 -11.76 40.90 16.02
CA GLU A 460 -11.83 42.15 16.76
C GLU A 460 -12.70 41.90 18.00
N ILE A 461 -12.06 41.95 19.17
CA ILE A 461 -12.76 41.93 20.46
C ILE A 461 -13.38 43.32 20.61
N ASP A 462 -14.68 43.41 20.36
CA ASP A 462 -15.46 44.56 20.77
C ASP A 462 -15.44 44.63 22.30
N THR A 463 -14.88 45.71 22.81
CA THR A 463 -14.76 45.95 24.24
C THR A 463 -15.95 46.79 24.63
N ASP A 464 -17.03 46.17 25.09
CA ASP A 464 -17.96 46.85 25.99
C ASP A 464 -18.92 45.90 26.74
N GLU A 465 -19.15 46.32 27.98
CA GLU A 465 -20.17 45.88 28.94
C GLU A 465 -19.88 44.64 29.81
N ALA A 466 -19.16 44.95 30.88
CA ALA A 466 -19.31 44.37 32.21
C ALA A 466 -20.77 44.41 32.71
N GLU A 467 -21.21 43.31 33.32
CA GLU A 467 -21.74 43.26 34.70
C GLU A 467 -21.61 41.85 35.30
#